data_AF-A0A2K9PKV6-F1
#
_entry.id   AF-A0A2K9PKV6-F1
#
_cell.length_a   1.000
_cell.length_b   1.000
_cell.length_c   1.000
_cell.angle_alpha   90.00
_cell.angle_beta   90.00
_cell.angle_gamma   90.00
#
_symmetry.space_group_name_H-M   'P 1'
#
loop_
_entity.id
_entity.type
_entity.pdbx_description
1 polymer ?
#
loop_
_entity_poly.entity_id
_entity_poly.type
_entity_poly.pdbx_seq_one_letter_code
_entity_poly.pdbx_strand_id
1 'polypeptide(L)'
;MKKWIFKILGVIIGIVLILGFYSNSSSFIEKQDWKYAEGTHIGDWLAKNSFEINNRIIETNQGKAKVIFCYGKELIIENLETKEKGFYINKS
;
A
#
# COMPACT_ATOMS: atom_id res chain seq x y z
N MET A 1 16.19 -14.69 -31.85
CA MET A 1 15.37 -13.52 -31.48
C MET A 1 16.12 -12.24 -31.80
N LYS A 2 15.49 -11.24 -32.43
CA LYS A 2 16.16 -9.97 -32.80
C LYS A 2 16.58 -9.20 -31.54
N LYS A 3 17.79 -8.63 -31.51
CA LYS A 3 18.35 -7.87 -30.36
C LYS A 3 17.45 -6.74 -29.84
N TRP A 4 16.58 -6.20 -30.69
CA TRP A 4 15.60 -5.15 -30.32
C TRP A 4 14.52 -5.62 -29.33
N ILE A 5 14.21 -6.92 -29.26
CA ILE A 5 13.15 -7.49 -28.42
C ILE A 5 13.63 -7.45 -26.97
N PHE A 6 14.89 -7.80 -26.73
CA PHE A 6 15.49 -7.71 -25.40
C PHE A 6 15.57 -6.27 -24.88
N LYS A 7 15.77 -5.29 -25.78
CA LYS A 7 15.73 -3.86 -25.40
C LYS A 7 14.32 -3.45 -24.93
N ILE A 8 13.30 -3.80 -25.71
CA ILE A 8 11.90 -3.51 -25.36
C ILE A 8 11.52 -4.22 -24.05
N LEU A 9 11.89 -5.49 -23.90
CA LEU A 9 11.61 -6.26 -22.69
C LEU A 9 12.26 -5.61 -21.46
N GLY A 10 13.52 -5.16 -21.58
CA GLY A 10 14.21 -4.45 -20.50
C GLY A 10 13.50 -3.16 -20.09
N VAL A 11 13.01 -2.37 -21.06
CA VAL A 11 12.23 -1.16 -20.78
C VAL A 11 10.92 -1.49 -20.05
N ILE A 12 10.19 -2.51 -20.51
CA ILE A 12 8.95 -2.94 -19.88
C ILE A 12 9.19 -3.38 -18.43
N ILE A 13 10.21 -4.21 -18.19
CA ILE A 13 10.58 -4.65 -16.83
C ILE A 13 10.93 -3.44 -15.95
N GLY A 14 11.70 -2.49 -16.48
CA GLY A 14 12.05 -1.26 -15.76
C GLY A 14 10.81 -0.47 -15.34
N ILE A 15 9.86 -0.27 -16.25
CA ILE A 15 8.59 0.44 -15.97
C ILE A 15 7.79 -0.30 -14.89
N VAL A 16 7.66 -1.63 -15.00
CA VAL A 16 6.92 -2.45 -14.02
C VAL A 16 7.55 -2.33 -12.63
N LEU A 17 8.89 -2.36 -12.53
CA LEU A 17 9.60 -2.19 -11.26
C LEU A 17 9.36 -0.80 -10.67
N ILE A 18 9.49 0.27 -11.46
CA ILE A 18 9.26 1.66 -10.99
C ILE A 18 7.83 1.82 -10.46
N LEU A 19 6.84 1.33 -11.20
CA LEU A 19 5.44 1.39 -10.77
C LEU A 19 5.20 0.57 -9.50
N GLY A 20 5.79 -0.63 -9.41
CA GLY A 20 5.69 -1.46 -8.20
C GLY A 20 6.29 -0.79 -6.96
N PHE A 21 7.48 -0.18 -7.08
CA PHE A 21 8.10 0.57 -5.99
C PHE A 21 7.26 1.80 -5.60
N TYR A 22 6.76 2.54 -6.58
CA TYR A 22 5.92 3.70 -6.33
C TYR A 22 4.63 3.33 -5.59
N SER A 23 3.93 2.28 -6.04
CA SER A 23 2.70 1.81 -5.40
C SER A 23 2.90 1.29 -3.98
N ASN A 24 4.12 0.92 -3.58
CA ASN A 24 4.43 0.50 -2.20
C ASN A 24 4.92 1.66 -1.31
N SER A 25 5.11 2.85 -1.85
CA SER A 25 5.65 4.00 -1.12
C SER A 25 4.62 4.63 -0.17
N SER A 26 5.09 5.22 0.94
CA SER A 26 4.25 5.99 1.87
C SER A 26 3.44 7.07 1.16
N SER A 27 4.08 7.81 0.24
CA SER A 27 3.43 8.90 -0.49
C SER A 27 2.27 8.44 -1.37
N PHE A 28 2.37 7.23 -1.94
CA PHE A 28 1.26 6.67 -2.70
C PHE A 28 0.09 6.34 -1.76
N ILE A 29 0.37 5.66 -0.64
CA ILE A 29 -0.64 5.21 0.33
C ILE A 29 -1.39 6.41 0.93
N GLU A 30 -0.70 7.47 1.35
CA GLU A 30 -1.29 8.68 1.94
C GLU A 30 -2.22 9.44 0.99
N LYS A 31 -2.01 9.31 -0.33
CA LYS A 31 -2.81 10.00 -1.34
C LYS A 31 -4.09 9.24 -1.73
N GLN A 32 -4.22 7.97 -1.35
CA GLN A 32 -5.38 7.18 -1.70
C GLN A 32 -6.50 7.32 -0.66
N ASP A 33 -7.72 7.05 -1.10
CA ASP A 33 -8.89 6.92 -0.23
C ASP A 33 -9.12 5.44 0.07
N TRP A 34 -8.53 4.98 1.17
CA TRP A 34 -8.61 3.58 1.58
C TRP A 34 -9.93 3.34 2.28
N LYS A 35 -10.70 2.40 1.74
CA LYS A 35 -11.86 1.87 2.44
C LYS A 35 -11.51 0.51 3.02
N TYR A 36 -11.84 0.35 4.29
CA TYR A 36 -11.84 -0.93 4.94
C TYR A 36 -12.65 -2.00 4.17
N ALA A 37 -11.99 -3.11 3.81
CA ALA A 37 -12.64 -4.29 3.27
C ALA A 37 -13.07 -5.18 4.45
N GLU A 38 -14.37 -5.48 4.54
CA GLU A 38 -14.99 -6.21 5.65
C GLU A 38 -14.21 -7.46 6.10
N GLY A 39 -14.16 -7.74 7.41
CA GLY A 39 -13.79 -9.07 7.95
C GLY A 39 -12.74 -9.16 9.06
N THR A 40 -12.30 -8.05 9.65
CA THR A 40 -11.22 -7.96 10.67
C THR A 40 -11.48 -6.88 11.73
N HIS A 41 -10.87 -7.03 12.91
CA HIS A 41 -11.15 -6.17 14.08
C HIS A 41 -10.50 -4.79 14.04
N ILE A 42 -9.53 -4.56 13.15
CA ILE A 42 -8.87 -3.25 13.06
C ILE A 42 -9.86 -2.17 12.61
N GLY A 43 -10.95 -2.51 11.90
CA GLY A 43 -11.94 -1.51 11.45
C GLY A 43 -11.34 -0.47 10.49
N ASP A 44 -12.03 0.66 10.32
CA ASP A 44 -11.67 1.70 9.35
C ASP A 44 -10.76 2.77 9.98
N TRP A 45 -9.44 2.54 9.98
CA TRP A 45 -8.43 3.46 10.54
C TRP A 45 -7.91 4.50 9.55
N LEU A 46 -8.09 4.25 8.26
CA LEU A 46 -7.39 4.96 7.19
C LEU A 46 -8.31 5.94 6.45
N ALA A 47 -9.08 6.71 7.22
CA ALA A 47 -9.82 7.82 6.66
C ALA A 47 -8.85 8.84 6.02
N LYS A 48 -9.31 9.49 4.95
CA LYS A 48 -8.48 10.45 4.23
C LYS A 48 -7.95 11.56 5.16
N ASN A 49 -6.65 11.81 5.11
CA ASN A 49 -5.93 12.79 5.95
C ASN A 49 -5.99 12.52 7.47
N SER A 50 -6.34 11.30 7.92
CA SER A 50 -6.40 10.95 9.35
C SER A 50 -5.17 10.20 9.86
N PHE A 51 -4.14 10.04 9.02
CA PHE A 51 -2.96 9.25 9.33
C PHE A 51 -1.71 9.80 8.63
N GLU A 52 -0.56 9.49 9.23
CA GLU A 52 0.78 9.76 8.66
C GLU A 52 1.56 8.45 8.58
N ILE A 53 2.46 8.32 7.59
CA ILE A 53 3.28 7.12 7.43
C ILE A 53 4.76 7.42 7.52
N ASN A 54 5.39 6.98 8.60
CA ASN A 54 6.83 7.06 8.79
C ASN A 54 7.45 5.66 8.85
N ASN A 55 8.46 5.38 8.02
CA ASN A 55 9.14 4.07 7.97
C ASN A 55 8.20 2.86 7.91
N ARG A 56 7.15 2.96 7.08
CA ARG A 56 6.08 1.95 6.94
C ARG A 56 5.26 1.72 8.21
N ILE A 57 5.33 2.62 9.19
CA ILE A 57 4.42 2.66 10.34
C ILE A 57 3.40 3.76 10.11
N ILE A 58 2.14 3.39 10.14
CA ILE A 58 0.98 4.27 10.12
C ILE A 58 0.69 4.67 11.56
N GLU A 59 0.66 5.96 11.81
CA GLU A 59 0.21 6.52 13.08
C GLU A 59 -1.18 7.11 12.91
N THR A 60 -2.12 6.66 13.75
CA THR A 60 -3.52 7.11 13.76
C THR A 60 -3.94 7.42 15.19
N ASN A 61 -5.07 8.09 15.36
CA ASN A 61 -5.66 8.32 16.69
C ASN A 61 -6.12 7.02 17.38
N GLN A 62 -6.27 5.92 16.63
CA GLN A 62 -6.72 4.62 17.15
C GLN A 62 -5.55 3.70 17.53
N GLY A 63 -4.31 4.08 17.17
CA GLY A 63 -3.11 3.30 17.45
C GLY A 63 -2.13 3.31 16.28
N LYS A 64 -1.17 2.38 16.35
CA LYS A 64 -0.11 2.24 15.35
C LYS A 64 -0.24 0.93 14.58
N ALA A 65 -0.11 1.02 13.27
CA ALA A 65 -0.12 -0.15 12.39
C ALA A 65 1.10 -0.17 11.46
N LYS A 66 1.58 -1.34 11.09
CA LYS A 66 2.66 -1.50 10.12
C LYS A 66 2.07 -1.81 8.74
N VAL A 67 2.55 -1.12 7.71
CA VAL A 67 2.30 -1.50 6.32
C VAL A 67 3.03 -2.80 6.02
N ILE A 68 2.26 -3.87 5.83
CA ILE A 68 2.79 -5.16 5.42
C ILE A 68 3.00 -5.14 3.90
N PHE A 69 1.95 -4.72 3.18
CA PHE A 69 1.92 -4.77 1.74
C PHE A 69 1.02 -3.68 1.18
N CYS A 70 1.43 -3.05 0.08
CA CYS A 70 0.59 -2.17 -0.72
C CYS A 70 0.91 -2.40 -2.20
N TYR A 71 -0.11 -2.67 -2.99
CA TYR A 71 0.02 -2.82 -4.44
C TYR A 71 -1.28 -2.44 -5.14
N GLY A 72 -1.19 -1.50 -6.07
CA GLY A 72 -2.34 -1.03 -6.84
C GLY A 72 -3.46 -0.52 -5.92
N LYS A 73 -4.56 -1.28 -5.84
CA LYS A 73 -5.76 -0.94 -5.07
C LYS A 73 -5.88 -1.69 -3.75
N GLU A 74 -4.88 -2.47 -3.35
CA GLU A 74 -4.91 -3.27 -2.14
C GLU A 74 -3.84 -2.81 -1.15
N LEU A 75 -4.24 -2.68 0.10
CA LEU A 75 -3.37 -2.35 1.21
C LEU A 75 -3.64 -3.31 2.37
N ILE A 76 -2.57 -3.85 2.92
CA ILE A 76 -2.58 -4.72 4.09
C ILE A 76 -1.75 -4.06 5.18
N ILE A 77 -2.39 -3.83 6.32
CA ILE A 77 -1.75 -3.30 7.52
C ILE A 77 -1.85 -4.32 8.66
N GLU A 78 -0.99 -4.21 9.65
CA GLU A 78 -1.02 -5.04 10.85
C GLU A 78 -0.93 -4.14 12.09
N ASN A 79 -1.89 -4.29 13.02
CA ASN A 79 -1.84 -3.60 14.30
C ASN A 79 -0.56 -4.02 15.05
N LEU A 80 0.24 -3.05 15.50
CA LEU A 80 1.48 -3.37 16.21
C LEU A 80 1.24 -4.02 17.57
N GLU A 81 0.12 -3.74 18.22
CA GLU A 81 -0.28 -4.24 19.53
C GLU A 81 -0.98 -5.60 19.44
N THR A 82 -2.07 -5.68 18.67
CA THR A 82 -2.91 -6.90 18.61
C THR A 82 -2.43 -7.93 17.58
N LYS A 83 -1.52 -7.54 16.67
CA LYS A 83 -1.08 -8.33 15.50
C LYS A 83 -2.20 -8.66 14.50
N GLU A 84 -3.37 -8.03 14.64
CA GLU A 84 -4.48 -8.23 13.73
C GLU A 84 -4.23 -7.49 12.41
N LYS A 85 -4.68 -8.11 11.32
CA LYS A 85 -4.52 -7.54 9.98
C LYS A 85 -5.73 -6.72 9.58
N GLY A 86 -5.48 -5.60 8.91
CA GLY A 86 -6.48 -4.81 8.22
C GLY A 86 -6.32 -4.96 6.72
N PHE A 87 -7.42 -5.23 6.03
CA PHE A 87 -7.45 -5.26 4.58
C PHE A 87 -8.20 -4.03 4.09
N TYR A 88 -7.58 -3.30 3.17
CA TYR A 88 -8.11 -2.05 2.65
C TYR A 88 -8.09 -2.08 1.14
N ILE A 89 -9.16 -1.57 0.55
CA ILE A 89 -9.32 -1.39 -0.89
C ILE A 89 -9.41 0.08 -1.23
N ASN A 90 -8.72 0.49 -2.27
CA ASN A 90 -8.83 1.83 -2.81
C ASN A 90 -10.09 1.92 -3.69
N LYS A 91 -10.98 2.87 -3.36
CA LYS A 91 -12.22 3.11 -4.10
C LYS A 91 -12.08 3.93 -5.38
N SER A 92 -10.90 4.52 -5.62
CA SER A 92 -10.63 5.32 -6.83
C SER A 92 -10.41 4.45 -8.07
#